data_AF-A0A945DWU8-F1
#
_entry.id   AF-A0A945DWU8-F1
#
_cell.length_a   1.000
_cell.length_b   1.000
_cell.length_c   1.000
_cell.angle_alpha   90.00
_cell.angle_beta   90.00
_cell.angle_gamma   90.00
#
_symmetry.space_group_name_H-M   'P 1'
#
loop_
_entity.id
_entity.type
_entity.pdbx_description
1 polymer ?
#
loop_
_entity_poly.entity_id
_entity_poly.type
_entity_poly.pdbx_seq_one_letter_code
_entity_poly.pdbx_strand_id
1 'polypeptide(L)'
;MLRDSCLIKELKSVADANKSFEWGSGKEADSIRTLTSQEMVVSVQNILKGHNLEEGVWVFGYGSLMWNPDFKVAEKISGKISGYHRRLCLKSIVYRGTPDYHGLVFGLDKGGSCQGMAFRIAPENVDSELQRVWRREMFAETYIPT
;
A
#
# COMPACT_ATOMS: atom_id res chain seq x y z
N MET A 1 3.89 28.19 -22.85
CA MET A 1 3.33 27.42 -23.98
C MET A 1 3.42 25.96 -23.57
N LEU A 2 2.45 25.27 -22.97
CA LEU A 2 1.06 25.46 -22.51
C LEU A 2 0.98 24.75 -21.12
N ARG A 3 0.49 25.39 -20.04
CA ARG A 3 -0.84 25.16 -19.41
C ARG A 3 -1.07 23.66 -19.08
N ASP A 4 -1.11 23.19 -17.83
CA ASP A 4 -1.92 23.70 -16.72
C ASP A 4 -1.30 23.49 -15.32
N SER A 5 -1.24 24.59 -14.59
CA SER A 5 -1.02 24.69 -13.16
C SER A 5 -2.37 24.61 -12.44
N CYS A 6 -2.86 23.40 -12.15
CA CYS A 6 -4.00 23.23 -11.24
C CYS A 6 -4.00 21.81 -10.69
N LEU A 7 -3.43 21.62 -9.50
CA LEU A 7 -3.74 20.57 -8.50
C LEU A 7 -2.75 20.61 -7.31
N ILE A 8 -2.28 21.81 -6.93
CA ILE A 8 -1.60 22.03 -5.65
C ILE A 8 -2.38 23.11 -4.92
N LYS A 9 -3.45 22.70 -4.23
CA LYS A 9 -4.08 23.36 -3.08
C LYS A 9 -5.32 22.58 -2.70
N GLU A 10 -5.20 21.75 -1.67
CA GLU A 10 -6.10 21.62 -0.51
C GLU A 10 -5.94 20.25 0.15
N LEU A 11 -4.94 20.13 1.01
CA LEU A 11 -4.95 19.18 2.12
C LEU A 11 -4.39 19.91 3.34
N LYS A 12 -5.15 20.88 3.84
CA LYS A 12 -4.95 21.38 5.20
C LYS A 12 -5.79 20.54 6.15
N SER A 13 -5.11 20.03 7.18
CA SER A 13 -5.65 19.52 8.45
C SER A 13 -6.40 18.18 8.40
N VAL A 14 -5.67 17.07 8.58
CA VAL A 14 -5.77 16.21 9.79
C VAL A 14 -4.48 15.39 9.88
N ALA A 15 -3.52 15.84 10.69
CA ALA A 15 -2.55 14.98 11.37
C ALA A 15 -1.69 15.90 12.24
N ASP A 16 -2.00 15.98 13.52
CA ASP A 16 -1.10 16.53 14.53
C ASP A 16 0.24 15.79 14.44
N ALA A 17 1.24 16.46 13.86
CA ALA A 17 2.57 15.91 13.62
C ALA A 17 3.41 15.72 14.89
N ASN A 18 2.81 15.79 16.08
CA ASN A 18 3.50 15.79 17.38
C ASN A 18 2.96 14.77 18.40
N LYS A 19 2.15 13.79 17.99
CA LYS A 19 1.90 12.63 18.86
C LYS A 19 2.99 11.60 18.62
N SER A 20 3.91 11.49 19.58
CA SER A 20 4.69 10.28 19.80
C SER A 20 3.72 9.10 19.76
N PHE A 21 3.95 8.19 18.81
CA PHE A 21 3.15 6.98 18.68
C PHE A 21 3.36 6.13 19.94
N GLU A 22 2.41 6.21 20.87
CA GLU A 22 2.38 5.35 22.06
C GLU A 22 1.81 4.00 21.65
N TRP A 23 2.61 2.95 21.86
CA TRP A 23 2.14 1.58 21.66
C TRP A 23 1.08 1.27 22.71
N GLY A 24 -0.13 0.93 22.27
CA GLY A 24 -1.12 0.32 23.16
C GLY A 24 -0.57 -0.98 23.75
N SER A 25 -0.66 -1.13 25.07
CA SER A 25 -0.31 -2.37 25.78
C SER A 25 -1.58 -3.12 26.18
N GLY A 26 -1.72 -4.37 25.75
CA GLY A 26 -2.79 -5.27 26.20
C GLY A 26 -3.51 -6.00 25.05
N LYS A 27 -4.44 -6.90 25.42
CA LYS A 27 -5.19 -7.79 24.52
C LYS A 27 -5.98 -7.09 23.40
N GLU A 28 -6.26 -5.79 23.53
CA GLU A 28 -6.90 -4.98 22.47
C GLU A 28 -5.92 -4.58 21.35
N ALA A 29 -4.61 -4.53 21.62
CA ALA A 29 -3.58 -4.33 20.60
C ALA A 29 -3.33 -5.60 19.76
N ASP A 30 -3.93 -6.74 20.14
CA ASP A 30 -3.66 -8.06 19.58
C ASP A 30 -4.68 -8.50 18.51
N SER A 31 -5.79 -7.77 18.33
CA SER A 31 -6.75 -8.05 17.24
C SER A 31 -6.50 -7.14 16.05
N ILE A 32 -5.73 -7.60 15.07
CA ILE A 32 -5.63 -6.96 13.76
C ILE A 32 -6.96 -7.13 13.04
N ARG A 33 -7.70 -6.04 12.79
CA ARG A 33 -8.88 -6.08 11.93
C ARG A 33 -8.46 -6.52 10.53
N THR A 34 -9.16 -7.50 9.98
CA THR A 34 -8.97 -7.96 8.61
C THR A 34 -10.22 -7.72 7.78
N LEU A 35 -10.03 -7.22 6.56
CA LEU A 35 -11.11 -7.07 5.59
C LEU A 35 -11.63 -8.43 5.15
N THR A 36 -12.95 -8.54 5.08
CA THR A 36 -13.64 -9.65 4.40
C THR A 36 -13.38 -9.62 2.89
N SER A 37 -13.64 -10.73 2.21
CA SER A 37 -13.54 -10.82 0.74
C SER A 37 -14.36 -9.74 0.04
N GLN A 38 -15.57 -9.45 0.53
CA GLN A 38 -16.44 -8.42 -0.01
C GLN A 38 -15.88 -7.01 0.24
N GLU A 39 -15.38 -6.72 1.44
CA GLU A 39 -14.75 -5.42 1.73
C GLU A 39 -13.49 -5.18 0.88
N MET A 40 -12.69 -6.22 0.63
CA MET A 40 -11.52 -6.11 -0.25
C MET A 40 -11.94 -5.77 -1.69
N VAL A 41 -12.97 -6.43 -2.22
CA VAL A 41 -13.49 -6.12 -3.56
C VAL A 41 -13.98 -4.68 -3.62
N VAL A 42 -14.73 -4.22 -2.62
CA VAL A 42 -15.21 -2.83 -2.54
C VAL A 42 -14.04 -1.84 -2.47
N SER A 43 -13.00 -2.15 -1.69
CA SER A 43 -11.80 -1.31 -1.59
C SER A 43 -11.08 -1.17 -2.94
N VAL A 44 -10.95 -2.26 -3.69
CA VAL A 44 -10.40 -2.25 -5.06
C VAL A 44 -11.27 -1.40 -5.99
N GLN A 45 -12.59 -1.57 -5.98
CA GLN A 45 -13.48 -0.79 -6.84
C GLN A 45 -13.43 0.71 -6.49
N ASN A 46 -13.28 1.05 -5.21
CA ASN A 46 -13.16 2.44 -4.79
C ASN A 46 -11.87 3.10 -5.27
N ILE A 47 -10.72 2.41 -5.22
CA ILE A 47 -9.45 2.98 -5.69
C ILE A 47 -9.41 3.12 -7.22
N LEU A 48 -10.12 2.27 -7.95
CA LEU A 48 -10.20 2.37 -9.41
C LEU A 48 -11.20 3.43 -9.89
N LYS A 49 -12.13 3.84 -9.03
CA LYS A 49 -13.23 4.74 -9.40
C LYS A 49 -12.70 6.11 -9.85
N GLY A 50 -13.03 6.49 -11.08
CA GLY A 50 -12.68 7.80 -11.64
C GLY A 50 -11.28 7.86 -12.27
N HIS A 51 -10.54 6.75 -12.29
CA HIS A 51 -9.26 6.65 -12.99
C HIS A 51 -9.46 6.15 -14.43
N ASN A 52 -8.67 6.66 -15.37
CA ASN A 52 -8.56 6.07 -16.71
C ASN A 52 -7.68 4.82 -16.62
N LEU A 53 -8.20 3.67 -17.04
CA LEU A 53 -7.54 2.38 -16.98
C LEU A 53 -7.03 1.88 -18.34
N GLU A 54 -7.13 2.69 -19.41
CA GLU A 54 -6.70 2.31 -20.76
C GLU A 54 -5.22 1.92 -20.86
N GLU A 55 -4.36 2.47 -20.01
CA GLU A 55 -2.94 2.12 -19.95
C GLU A 55 -2.63 1.04 -18.88
N GLY A 56 -3.62 0.71 -18.06
CA GLY A 56 -3.51 -0.20 -16.93
C GLY A 56 -3.21 0.52 -15.61
N VAL A 57 -2.75 -0.24 -14.61
CA VAL A 57 -2.47 0.27 -13.25
C VAL A 57 -1.05 -0.07 -12.85
N TRP A 58 -0.38 0.86 -12.18
CA TRP A 58 0.96 0.67 -11.64
C TRP A 58 0.92 0.35 -10.14
N VAL A 59 1.63 -0.70 -9.74
CA VAL A 59 1.83 -1.11 -8.35
C VAL A 59 3.29 -0.92 -7.99
N PHE A 60 3.57 -0.14 -6.95
CA PHE A 60 4.93 0.05 -6.45
C PHE A 60 5.27 -0.95 -5.35
N GLY A 61 6.29 -1.79 -5.59
CA GLY A 61 6.83 -2.74 -4.64
C GLY A 61 8.15 -2.25 -4.02
N TYR A 62 8.22 -2.27 -2.69
CA TYR A 62 9.43 -1.94 -1.91
C TYR A 62 9.82 -3.09 -0.96
N GLY A 63 9.32 -4.29 -1.18
CA GLY A 63 9.54 -5.41 -0.26
C GLY A 63 9.43 -6.75 -0.97
N SER A 64 8.65 -7.66 -0.40
CA SER A 64 8.43 -9.02 -0.92
C SER A 64 7.97 -9.01 -2.39
N LEU A 65 7.15 -8.04 -2.80
CA LEU A 65 6.69 -7.88 -4.19
C LEU A 65 7.83 -7.71 -5.20
N MET A 66 8.97 -7.14 -4.79
CA MET A 66 10.12 -6.98 -5.69
C MET A 66 10.70 -8.32 -6.15
N TRP A 67 10.56 -9.36 -5.31
CA TRP A 67 11.12 -10.70 -5.54
C TRP A 67 10.06 -11.69 -6.03
N ASN A 68 8.83 -11.55 -5.54
CA ASN A 68 7.70 -12.34 -5.96
C ASN A 68 6.46 -11.44 -6.05
N PRO A 69 6.08 -10.93 -7.23
CA PRO A 69 4.89 -10.09 -7.38
C PRO A 69 3.59 -10.88 -7.15
N ASP A 70 3.51 -12.15 -7.56
CA ASP A 70 2.32 -13.01 -7.44
C ASP A 70 1.06 -12.48 -8.19
N PHE A 71 1.29 -11.72 -9.27
CA PHE A 71 0.28 -11.30 -10.22
C PHE A 71 0.88 -11.17 -11.63
N LYS A 72 0.04 -11.06 -12.66
CA LYS A 72 0.48 -10.87 -14.05
C LYS A 72 1.07 -9.48 -14.24
N VAL A 73 2.34 -9.43 -14.59
CA VAL A 73 3.10 -8.20 -14.84
C VAL A 73 3.22 -7.99 -16.35
N ALA A 74 2.64 -6.92 -16.86
CA ALA A 74 2.81 -6.50 -18.25
C ALA A 74 4.14 -5.80 -18.47
N GLU A 75 4.59 -5.03 -17.47
CA GLU A 75 5.83 -4.26 -17.52
C GLU A 75 6.41 -4.11 -16.11
N LYS A 76 7.73 -4.11 -16.00
CA LYS A 76 8.43 -3.84 -14.73
C LYS A 76 9.58 -2.87 -14.95
N ILE A 77 9.66 -1.86 -14.08
CA ILE A 77 10.73 -0.87 -14.13
C ILE A 77 11.27 -0.61 -12.72
N SER A 78 12.57 -0.33 -12.61
CA SER A 78 13.14 0.18 -11.36
C SER A 78 12.71 1.63 -11.17
N GLY A 79 12.37 1.99 -9.93
CA GLY A 79 11.84 3.32 -9.63
C GLY A 79 12.15 3.79 -8.22
N LYS A 80 12.08 5.11 -8.02
CA LYS A 80 12.23 5.76 -6.74
C LYS A 80 11.00 6.60 -6.45
N ILE A 81 10.37 6.40 -5.30
CA ILE A 81 9.34 7.30 -4.79
C ILE A 81 9.96 8.28 -3.79
N SER A 82 9.45 9.51 -3.78
CA SER A 82 9.86 10.58 -2.86
C SER A 82 8.77 10.82 -1.83
N GLY A 83 9.14 11.33 -0.65
CA GLY A 83 8.20 11.59 0.44
C GLY A 83 7.91 10.37 1.31
N TYR A 84 8.53 9.23 1.02
CA TYR A 84 8.43 7.99 1.80
C TYR A 84 9.77 7.26 1.87
N HIS A 85 10.05 6.59 2.98
CA HIS A 85 11.23 5.75 3.16
C HIS A 85 10.83 4.39 3.73
N ARG A 86 11.66 3.39 3.46
CA ARG A 86 11.42 2.03 3.96
C ARG A 86 11.85 1.92 5.41
N ARG A 87 10.97 1.42 6.28
CA ARG A 87 11.24 1.24 7.71
C ARG A 87 10.62 -0.05 8.23
N LEU A 88 11.27 -0.71 9.18
CA LEU A 88 10.69 -1.79 9.96
C LEU A 88 9.67 -1.17 10.94
N CYS A 89 8.46 -0.91 10.48
CA CYS A 89 7.43 -0.17 11.22
C CYS A 89 6.07 -0.88 11.30
N LEU A 90 5.94 -2.08 10.73
CA LEU A 90 4.69 -2.82 10.71
C LEU A 90 4.80 -4.08 11.56
N LYS A 91 3.88 -4.26 12.51
CA LYS A 91 3.75 -5.51 13.26
C LYS A 91 3.16 -6.60 12.37
N SER A 92 3.72 -7.80 12.44
CA SER A 92 3.23 -8.96 11.68
C SER A 92 3.09 -10.18 12.58
N ILE A 93 1.93 -10.82 12.47
CA ILE A 93 1.66 -12.15 13.05
C ILE A 93 1.43 -13.22 11.98
N VAL A 94 1.35 -12.82 10.70
CA VAL A 94 1.00 -13.70 9.57
C VAL A 94 2.25 -14.19 8.83
N TYR A 95 3.24 -13.32 8.62
CA TYR A 95 4.40 -13.65 7.79
C TYR A 95 5.70 -13.81 8.58
N ARG A 96 5.93 -12.91 9.52
CA ARG A 96 7.17 -12.84 10.31
C ARG A 96 6.78 -12.54 11.74
N GLY A 97 6.37 -13.57 12.48
CA GLY A 97 5.90 -13.47 13.86
C GLY A 97 4.83 -14.51 14.16
N THR A 98 4.40 -14.54 15.42
CA THR A 98 3.25 -15.31 15.93
C THR A 98 2.38 -14.39 16.78
N PRO A 99 1.16 -14.81 17.17
CA PRO A 99 0.33 -14.04 18.11
C PRO A 99 1.03 -13.75 19.44
N ASP A 100 1.86 -14.67 19.95
CA ASP A 100 2.59 -14.46 21.21
C ASP A 100 3.88 -13.64 21.02
N TYR A 101 4.47 -13.68 19.81
CA TYR A 101 5.72 -13.00 19.48
C TYR A 101 5.61 -12.33 18.11
N HIS A 102 5.08 -11.11 18.11
CA HIS A 102 4.93 -10.32 16.90
C HIS A 102 6.31 -10.04 16.32
N GLY A 103 6.49 -10.26 15.02
CA GLY A 103 7.68 -9.75 14.35
C GLY A 103 7.40 -8.44 13.65
N LEU A 104 8.44 -7.92 13.03
CA LEU A 104 8.48 -6.58 12.47
C LEU A 104 8.83 -6.69 10.98
N VAL A 105 7.99 -6.09 10.13
CA VAL A 105 8.17 -6.10 8.68
C VAL A 105 8.28 -4.69 8.12
N PHE A 106 8.82 -4.59 6.92
CA PHE A 106 9.00 -3.31 6.24
C PHE A 106 7.66 -2.70 5.83
N GLY A 107 7.46 -1.43 6.15
CA GLY A 107 6.45 -0.54 5.58
C GLY A 107 7.08 0.70 4.96
N LEU A 108 6.25 1.53 4.33
CA LEU A 108 6.60 2.88 3.92
C LEU A 108 6.18 3.86 5.01
N ASP A 109 7.16 4.54 5.60
CA ASP A 109 6.94 5.62 6.57
C ASP A 109 7.16 6.98 5.87
N LYS A 110 6.57 8.05 6.40
CA LYS A 110 6.61 9.38 5.78
C LYS A 110 8.05 9.95 5.78
N GLY A 111 8.36 10.73 4.76
CA GLY A 111 9.64 11.42 4.56
C GLY A 111 10.69 10.61 3.79
N GLY A 112 11.70 11.29 3.27
CA GLY A 112 12.83 10.65 2.56
C GLY A 112 12.49 10.17 1.15
N SER A 113 13.12 9.07 0.74
CA SER A 113 12.87 8.41 -0.55
C SER A 113 13.05 6.89 -0.43
N CYS A 114 12.36 6.13 -1.28
CA CYS A 114 12.43 4.68 -1.29
C CYS A 114 12.69 4.17 -2.71
N GLN A 115 13.74 3.38 -2.86
CA GLN A 115 14.01 2.62 -4.08
C GLN A 115 13.15 1.35 -4.10
N GLY A 116 12.66 0.99 -5.28
CA GLY A 116 11.82 -0.19 -5.46
C GLY A 116 11.62 -0.55 -6.93
N MET A 117 10.55 -1.29 -7.18
CA MET A 117 10.10 -1.70 -8.52
C MET A 117 8.68 -1.23 -8.74
N ALA A 118 8.38 -0.66 -9.89
CA ALA A 118 7.02 -0.40 -10.35
C ALA A 118 6.62 -1.49 -11.34
N PHE A 119 5.44 -2.07 -11.14
CA PHE A 119 4.88 -3.13 -11.96
C PHE A 119 3.58 -2.64 -12.60
N ARG A 120 3.47 -2.72 -13.92
CA ARG A 120 2.24 -2.41 -14.63
C ARG A 120 1.39 -3.67 -14.78
N ILE A 121 0.13 -3.56 -14.41
CA ILE A 121 -0.92 -4.53 -14.71
C ILE A 121 -1.63 -4.03 -15.98
N ALA A 122 -1.72 -4.89 -17.00
CA ALA A 122 -2.41 -4.53 -18.24
C ALA A 122 -3.92 -4.31 -18.02
N PRO A 123 -4.57 -3.41 -18.78
CA PRO A 123 -5.98 -3.03 -18.62
C PRO A 123 -6.93 -4.23 -18.44
N GLU A 124 -6.78 -5.25 -19.29
CA GLU A 124 -7.62 -6.44 -19.34
C GLU A 124 -7.47 -7.36 -18.11
N ASN A 125 -6.46 -7.12 -17.28
CA ASN A 125 -6.17 -7.89 -16.07
C ASN A 125 -6.35 -7.08 -14.78
N VAL A 126 -6.69 -5.78 -14.84
CA VAL A 126 -6.70 -4.88 -13.66
C VAL A 126 -7.59 -5.43 -12.54
N ASP A 127 -8.85 -5.76 -12.83
CA ASP A 127 -9.79 -6.21 -11.79
C ASP A 127 -9.33 -7.48 -11.07
N SER A 128 -8.85 -8.47 -11.80
CA SER A 128 -8.51 -9.78 -11.23
C SER A 128 -7.15 -9.77 -10.51
N GLU A 129 -6.16 -9.06 -11.07
CA GLU A 129 -4.81 -9.03 -10.55
C GLU A 129 -4.68 -8.02 -9.39
N LEU A 130 -5.40 -6.89 -9.43
CA LEU A 130 -5.40 -5.95 -8.30
C LEU A 130 -6.07 -6.56 -7.06
N GLN A 131 -7.09 -7.41 -7.24
CA GLN A 131 -7.64 -8.21 -6.14
C GLN A 131 -6.65 -9.21 -5.54
N ARG A 132 -5.70 -9.74 -6.33
CA ARG A 132 -4.61 -10.58 -5.79
C ARG A 132 -3.67 -9.75 -4.92
N VAL A 133 -3.29 -8.56 -5.39
CA VAL A 133 -2.50 -7.60 -4.61
C VAL A 133 -3.19 -7.26 -3.30
N TRP A 134 -4.50 -6.95 -3.34
CA TRP A 134 -5.27 -6.61 -2.14
C TRP A 134 -5.31 -7.75 -1.12
N ARG A 135 -5.60 -8.99 -1.58
CA ARG A 135 -5.62 -10.17 -0.69
C ARG A 135 -4.30 -10.42 0.01
N ARG A 136 -3.19 -10.08 -0.63
CA ARG A 136 -1.86 -10.30 -0.09
C ARG A 136 -1.39 -9.17 0.81
N GLU A 137 -1.62 -7.92 0.42
CA GLU A 137 -0.94 -6.77 1.05
C GLU A 137 -1.89 -5.84 1.82
N MET A 138 -3.19 -5.82 1.49
CA MET A 138 -4.17 -4.86 2.01
C MET A 138 -5.19 -5.48 2.99
N PHE A 139 -5.14 -6.80 3.20
CA PHE A 139 -6.15 -7.51 3.99
C PHE A 139 -6.25 -7.04 5.45
N ALA A 140 -5.19 -6.45 6.00
CA ALA A 140 -5.12 -5.98 7.39
C ALA A 140 -5.25 -4.44 7.53
N GLU A 141 -5.77 -3.75 6.50
CA GLU A 141 -5.88 -2.27 6.46
C GLU A 141 -4.55 -1.54 6.74
N THR A 142 -3.42 -2.20 6.47
CA THR A 142 -2.07 -1.72 6.77
C THR A 142 -1.68 -0.46 6.00
N TYR A 143 -2.30 -0.24 4.84
CA TYR A 143 -2.07 0.92 3.98
C TYR A 143 -3.38 1.60 3.62
N ILE A 144 -3.31 2.91 3.44
CA ILE A 144 -4.37 3.72 2.85
C ILE A 144 -4.01 3.89 1.37
N PRO A 145 -4.74 3.23 0.45
CA PRO A 145 -4.49 3.40 -0.98
C PRO A 145 -4.93 4.81 -1.40
N THR A 146 -4.14 5.47 -2.26
CA THR A 146 -4.36 6.84 -2.75
C THR A 146 -4.39 6.90 -4.25
#